data_AF-A0A2H9L3I9-F1
#
_entry.id   AF-A0A2H9L3I9-F1
#
_cell.length_a   1.000
_cell.length_b   1.000
_cell.length_c   1.000
_cell.angle_alpha   90.00
_cell.angle_beta   90.00
_cell.angle_gamma   90.00
#
_symmetry.space_group_name_H-M   'P 1'
#
loop_
_entity.id
_entity.type
_entity.pdbx_description
1 polymer ?
#
loop_
_entity_poly.entity_id
_entity_poly.type
_entity_poly.pdbx_seq_one_letter_code
_entity_poly.pdbx_strand_id
1 'polypeptide(L)' 'MPKEDIELFLKEKGLTKKELPILKELDPVVPLINAKVGDVVKITRKSVFGGTYLYYRVVE' A
#
# COMPACT_ATOMS: atom_id res chain seq x y z
N MET A 1 6.73 0.22 4.56
CA MET A 1 7.42 -1.09 4.70
C MET A 1 8.86 -0.91 4.24
N PRO A 2 9.82 -1.70 4.74
CA PRO A 2 11.14 -1.80 4.13
C PRO A 2 10.98 -2.11 2.63
N LYS A 3 11.84 -1.52 1.79
CA LYS A 3 11.77 -1.69 0.33
C LYS A 3 11.89 -3.17 -0.09
N GLU A 4 12.68 -3.95 0.67
CA GLU A 4 12.90 -5.38 0.44
C GLU A 4 11.64 -6.22 0.62
N ASP A 5 10.86 -5.97 1.68
CA ASP A 5 9.61 -6.70 1.94
C ASP A 5 8.56 -6.43 0.86
N ILE A 6 8.54 -5.22 0.31
CA ILE A 6 7.62 -4.83 -0.77
C ILE A 6 7.98 -5.58 -2.06
N GLU A 7 9.27 -5.69 -2.38
CA GLU A 7 9.73 -6.39 -3.59
C GLU A 7 9.47 -7.89 -3.52
N LEU A 8 9.70 -8.51 -2.37
CA LEU A 8 9.34 -9.90 -2.12
C LEU A 8 7.83 -10.11 -2.24
N PHE A 9 7.02 -9.27 -1.61
CA PHE A 9 5.55 -9.36 -1.69
C PHE A 9 5.03 -9.22 -3.12
N LEU A 10 5.55 -8.27 -3.88
CA LEU A 10 5.18 -8.06 -5.28
C LEU A 10 5.57 -9.26 -6.16
N LYS A 11 6.76 -9.84 -5.93
CA LYS A 11 7.21 -11.05 -6.63
C LYS A 11 6.35 -12.27 -6.29
N GLU A 12 6.06 -12.51 -5.02
CA GLU A 12 5.22 -13.63 -4.58
C GLU A 12 3.80 -13.54 -5.15
N LYS A 13 3.27 -12.32 -5.27
CA LYS A 13 1.95 -12.09 -5.84
C LYS A 13 1.94 -11.98 -7.37
N GLY A 14 3.11 -11.93 -8.01
CA GLY A 14 3.23 -11.73 -9.46
C GLY A 14 2.65 -10.40 -9.93
N LEU A 15 2.60 -9.39 -9.06
CA LEU A 15 1.99 -8.08 -9.34
C LEU A 15 3.08 -7.03 -9.61
N THR A 16 2.79 -6.12 -10.51
CA THR A 16 3.59 -4.90 -10.71
C THR A 16 3.04 -3.76 -9.86
N LYS A 17 3.91 -2.82 -9.47
CA LYS A 17 3.51 -1.64 -8.67
C LYS A 17 2.35 -0.86 -9.33
N LYS A 18 2.30 -0.83 -10.66
CA LYS A 18 1.27 -0.14 -11.44
C LYS A 18 -0.12 -0.78 -11.37
N GLU A 19 -0.20 -2.05 -10.98
CA GLU A 19 -1.48 -2.77 -10.84
C GLU A 19 -2.11 -2.57 -9.46
N LEU A 20 -1.36 -2.00 -8.51
CA LEU A 20 -1.91 -1.65 -7.21
C LEU A 20 -2.75 -0.37 -7.31
N PRO A 21 -3.84 -0.27 -6.54
CA PRO A 21 -4.62 0.96 -6.48
C PRO A 21 -3.75 2.15 -6.06
N ILE A 22 -3.91 3.26 -6.79
CA ILE A 22 -3.12 4.46 -6.60
C ILE A 22 -3.67 5.27 -5.41
N LEU A 23 -2.78 5.82 -4.61
CA LEU A 23 -3.02 6.80 -3.56
C LEU A 23 -2.38 8.12 -4.02
N LYS A 24 -3.20 9.16 -4.21
CA LYS A 24 -2.69 10.45 -4.66
C LYS A 24 -1.83 11.10 -3.59
N GLU A 25 -0.74 11.77 -3.98
CA GLU A 25 0.04 12.62 -3.06
C GLU A 25 -0.79 13.67 -2.31
N LEU A 26 -1.87 14.15 -2.96
CA LEU A 26 -2.83 15.11 -2.39
C LEU A 26 -3.71 14.54 -1.28
N ASP A 27 -3.72 13.21 -1.07
CA ASP A 27 -4.48 12.58 -0.01
C ASP A 27 -3.87 12.98 1.35
N PRO A 28 -4.67 13.50 2.31
CA PRO A 28 -4.17 13.96 3.60
C PRO A 28 -3.44 12.87 4.40
N VAL A 29 -3.66 11.59 4.09
CA VAL A 29 -2.97 10.48 4.73
C VAL A 29 -1.49 10.43 4.37
N VAL A 30 -1.10 10.83 3.15
CA VAL A 30 0.28 10.77 2.64
C VAL A 30 1.26 11.62 3.47
N PRO A 31 1.00 12.93 3.71
CA PRO A 31 1.88 13.73 4.57
C PRO A 31 1.81 13.29 6.04
N LEU A 32 0.69 12.72 6.50
CA LEU A 32 0.55 12.25 7.89
C LEU A 32 1.49 11.08 8.21
N ILE A 33 1.75 10.22 7.22
CA ILE A 33 2.62 9.05 7.34
C ILE A 33 4.01 9.26 6.72
N ASN A 34 4.32 10.48 6.26
CA ASN A 34 5.54 10.82 5.52
C ASN A 34 5.83 9.87 4.34
N ALA A 35 4.79 9.39 3.66
CA ALA A 35 4.97 8.55 2.49
C ALA A 35 5.41 9.40 1.28
N LYS A 36 6.30 8.84 0.46
CA LYS A 36 6.78 9.49 -0.77
C LYS A 36 6.21 8.81 -2.00
N VAL A 37 6.30 9.51 -3.12
CA VAL A 37 6.00 8.98 -4.46
C VAL A 37 6.76 7.67 -4.67
N GLY A 38 6.04 6.62 -5.04
CA GLY A 38 6.56 5.27 -5.26
C GLY A 38 6.58 4.37 -4.01
N ASP A 39 6.19 4.87 -2.83
CA ASP A 39 6.02 4.05 -1.64
C ASP A 39 4.73 3.23 -1.69
N VAL A 40 4.77 2.04 -1.09
CA VAL A 40 3.59 1.18 -0.92
C VAL A 40 3.07 1.30 0.50
N VAL A 41 1.83 1.76 0.61
CA VAL A 41 1.10 1.89 1.87
C VAL A 41 0.30 0.62 2.13
N LYS A 42 0.48 0.05 3.32
CA LYS A 42 -0.30 -1.09 3.82
C LYS A 42 -1.44 -0.57 4.70
N ILE A 43 -2.67 -0.83 4.31
CA ILE A 43 -3.88 -0.45 5.03
C ILE A 43 -4.47 -1.70 5.67
N THR A 44 -4.55 -1.69 6.99
CA THR A 44 -5.14 -2.78 7.78
C THR A 44 -6.50 -2.30 8.29
N ARG A 45 -7.60 -2.83 7.75
CA ARG A 45 -8.96 -2.50 8.21
C ARG A 45 -9.61 -3.69 8.89
N LYS A 46 -10.28 -3.44 10.01
CA LYS A 46 -11.17 -4.43 10.65
C LYS A 46 -12.50 -4.40 9.90
N SER A 47 -12.94 -5.56 9.42
CA SER A 47 -14.22 -5.68 8.73
C SER A 47 -15.35 -5.92 9.73
N VAL A 48 -16.51 -5.34 9.44
CA VAL A 48 -17.75 -5.56 10.19
C VAL A 48 -18.23 -7.02 10.03
N PHE A 49 -17.92 -7.66 8.90
CA PHE A 49 -18.28 -9.05 8.60
C PHE A 49 -17.32 -10.09 9.23
N GLY A 50 -16.43 -9.65 10.12
CA GLY A 50 -15.38 -10.48 10.70
C GLY A 50 -14.11 -10.46 9.86
N GLY A 51 -12.97 -10.44 10.55
CA GLY A 51 -11.64 -10.52 9.95
C GLY A 51 -10.94 -9.18 9.73
N THR A 52 -9.65 -9.29 9.44
CA THR A 52 -8.75 -8.17 9.16
C THR A 52 -8.40 -8.20 7.69
N TYR A 53 -8.70 -7.14 6.96
CA TYR A 53 -8.37 -7.02 5.54
C TYR A 53 -7.12 -6.18 5.37
N LEU A 54 -6.20 -6.70 4.58
CA LEU A 54 -4.95 -6.05 4.20
C LEU A 54 -5.09 -5.53 2.77
N TYR A 55 -4.99 -4.21 2.61
CA TYR A 55 -4.95 -3.54 1.32
C TYR A 55 -3.56 -2.92 1.11
N TYR A 56 -3.11 -2.93 -0.13
CA TYR A 56 -1.84 -2.34 -0.54
C TYR A 56 -2.12 -1.30 -1.62
N ARG A 57 -1.57 -0.09 -1.47
CA ARG A 57 -1.72 1.02 -2.42
C ARG A 57 -0.37 1.66 -2.70
N VAL A 58 -0.18 2.18 -3.91
CA VAL A 58 1.05 2.90 -4.30
C VAL A 58 0.79 4.39 -4.26
N VAL A 59 1.71 5.16 -3.68
CA VAL A 59 1.67 6.62 -3.75
C VAL A 59 2.18 7.08 -5.11
N GLU A 60 1.37 7.86 -5.82
CA GLU A 60 1.70 8.51 -7.09
C GLU A 60 1.18 9.95 -7.13
#